data_AF-A0A3N4VGY8-F1
#
_entry.id   AF-A0A3N4VGY8-F1
#
_cell.length_a   1.000
_cell.length_b   1.000
_cell.length_c   1.000
_cell.angle_alpha   90.00
_cell.angle_beta   90.00
_cell.angle_gamma   90.00
#
_symmetry.space_group_name_H-M   'P 1'
#
loop_
_entity.id
_entity.type
_entity.pdbx_description
1 polymer ?
#
loop_
_entity_poly.entity_id
_entity_poly.type
_entity_poly.pdbx_seq_one_letter_code
_entity_poly.pdbx_strand_id
1 'polypeptide(L)'
;MKYAETVIDLIGNTPLVKLNRVTEGIAATVLVKVEYLNPGGSSKDRIATRILDAAERDGHLKPGGTIVEPTSGNTGVGLALVAQQRGYRCIFVLPDKVGEDKRNVLTAYGAEIVVTPTAVAPDSPESYYSVSDRLVRETPGAFKPNQYENQNGPLSHYETTGPEIWRDTDGALTHFVAGVGTGGTISGTGRYLKEVSEGRVTIVGADPEGSVYSGGTGRPYLVEGVGEDFWPGAYDGSVVDRIIAVSDAQSFDMTRRLAREEGLLVGGSSGMAVVAALEAARDLGPDDTVVVLLPDSGRGYLGKIFNDRWMRSYGFSDEGAEKTVGDLIASKSGALPDLVHAHPSDTVRDVVQIMAKYGVSQMPVLSAEPPVVIGEVVGAVDERALLEQVFSGAAQMTDPVAKFIGAPLALVGLNEPVTTARRALEKNDALLVTSDGKPAAVVTRHDLLAYLSE
;
A
#
# COMPACT_ATOMS: atom_id res chain seq x y z
N MET A 1 -36.42 -22.31 5.70
CA MET A 1 -35.03 -22.57 5.26
C MET A 1 -34.26 -21.27 5.41
N LYS A 2 -32.99 -21.28 5.86
CA LYS A 2 -32.14 -20.08 5.90
C LYS A 2 -31.16 -20.15 4.75
N TYR A 3 -31.31 -19.27 3.75
CA TYR A 3 -30.43 -19.18 2.58
C TYR A 3 -30.35 -17.70 2.15
N ALA A 4 -29.28 -17.32 1.44
CA ALA A 4 -29.12 -16.00 0.82
C ALA A 4 -29.62 -16.05 -0.63
N GLU A 5 -30.30 -15.00 -1.10
CA GLU A 5 -30.81 -14.93 -2.47
C GLU A 5 -29.67 -14.65 -3.46
N THR A 6 -28.72 -13.81 -3.06
CA THR A 6 -27.53 -13.47 -3.83
C THR A 6 -26.28 -13.47 -2.95
N VAL A 7 -25.11 -13.47 -3.59
CA VAL A 7 -23.84 -13.41 -2.86
C VAL A 7 -23.64 -12.07 -2.15
N ILE A 8 -24.23 -10.98 -2.65
CA ILE A 8 -24.11 -9.65 -2.02
C ILE A 8 -24.91 -9.55 -0.72
N ASP A 9 -25.93 -10.40 -0.51
CA ASP A 9 -26.66 -10.50 0.76
C ASP A 9 -25.81 -11.08 1.90
N LEU A 10 -24.64 -11.63 1.57
CA LEU A 10 -23.64 -12.13 2.52
C LEU A 10 -22.60 -11.07 2.89
N ILE A 11 -22.71 -9.84 2.37
CA ILE A 11 -21.85 -8.72 2.78
C ILE A 11 -22.24 -8.30 4.21
N GLY A 12 -21.25 -8.20 5.08
CA GLY A 12 -21.39 -7.85 6.48
C GLY A 12 -21.56 -9.04 7.41
N ASN A 13 -21.89 -8.77 8.67
CA ASN A 13 -21.96 -9.77 9.74
C ASN A 13 -20.71 -10.67 9.84
N THR A 14 -19.54 -10.07 9.59
CA THR A 14 -18.25 -10.75 9.72
C THR A 14 -17.95 -11.06 11.18
N PRO A 15 -17.23 -12.14 11.50
CA PRO A 15 -17.02 -12.55 12.89
C PRO A 15 -16.00 -11.66 13.62
N LEU A 16 -16.12 -11.62 14.94
CA LEU A 16 -15.02 -11.30 15.84
C LEU A 16 -14.24 -12.58 16.18
N VAL A 17 -12.91 -12.50 16.14
CA VAL A 17 -12.02 -13.60 16.52
C VAL A 17 -11.03 -13.09 17.55
N LYS A 18 -10.80 -13.84 18.63
CA LYS A 18 -9.82 -13.46 19.66
C LYS A 18 -8.39 -13.79 19.19
N LEU A 19 -7.46 -12.84 19.35
CA LEU A 19 -6.02 -13.09 19.20
C LEU A 19 -5.45 -13.66 20.51
N ASN A 20 -4.52 -14.61 20.41
CA ASN A 20 -4.04 -15.38 21.57
C ASN A 20 -2.52 -15.36 21.76
N ARG A 21 -1.76 -15.58 20.68
CA ARG A 21 -0.30 -15.69 20.71
C ARG A 21 0.39 -14.38 20.44
N VAL A 22 -0.08 -13.60 19.46
CA VAL A 22 0.54 -12.31 19.14
C VAL A 22 0.31 -11.25 20.23
N THR A 23 -0.60 -11.53 21.16
CA THR A 23 -1.00 -10.69 22.30
C THR A 23 -0.27 -11.07 23.60
N GLU A 24 0.78 -11.90 23.55
CA GLU A 24 1.56 -12.24 24.74
C GLU A 24 2.04 -10.97 25.48
N GLY A 25 1.76 -10.90 26.78
CA GLY A 25 2.07 -9.73 27.62
C GLY A 25 1.00 -8.64 27.65
N ILE A 26 -0.06 -8.74 26.82
CA ILE A 26 -1.22 -7.84 26.88
C ILE A 26 -2.30 -8.43 27.79
N ALA A 27 -2.73 -7.67 28.81
CA ALA A 27 -3.76 -8.11 29.74
C ALA A 27 -5.18 -8.00 29.16
N ALA A 28 -5.42 -6.96 28.36
CA ALA A 28 -6.71 -6.72 27.70
C ALA A 28 -7.10 -7.82 26.71
N THR A 29 -8.41 -8.00 26.52
CA THR A 29 -8.92 -8.89 25.47
C THR A 29 -8.79 -8.20 24.11
N VAL A 30 -7.97 -8.75 23.22
CA VAL A 30 -7.83 -8.24 21.84
C VAL A 30 -8.59 -9.14 20.86
N LEU A 31 -9.58 -8.56 20.20
CA LEU A 31 -10.42 -9.18 19.18
C LEU A 31 -10.14 -8.55 17.81
N VAL A 32 -10.33 -9.33 16.76
CA VAL A 32 -10.21 -8.86 15.38
C VAL A 32 -11.55 -9.02 14.64
N LYS A 33 -11.99 -7.97 13.95
CA LYS A 33 -13.14 -7.97 13.04
C LYS A 33 -12.65 -8.38 11.65
N VAL A 34 -13.04 -9.58 11.22
CA VAL A 34 -12.43 -10.27 10.07
C VAL A 34 -13.14 -9.92 8.76
N GLU A 35 -12.86 -8.74 8.21
CA GLU A 35 -13.60 -8.20 7.05
C GLU A 35 -13.30 -8.90 5.74
N TYR A 36 -12.25 -9.73 5.66
CA TYR A 36 -11.98 -10.50 4.45
C TYR A 36 -12.96 -11.65 4.21
N LEU A 37 -13.85 -11.95 5.18
CA LEU A 37 -14.91 -12.92 5.03
C LEU A 37 -16.15 -12.37 4.31
N ASN A 38 -16.15 -11.07 3.97
CA ASN A 38 -17.05 -10.56 2.94
C ASN A 38 -16.79 -11.28 1.59
N PRO A 39 -17.80 -11.45 0.73
CA PRO A 39 -17.70 -12.27 -0.48
C PRO A 39 -16.69 -11.78 -1.53
N GLY A 40 -16.46 -10.47 -1.65
CA GLY A 40 -15.42 -9.85 -2.46
C GLY A 40 -14.04 -9.86 -1.79
N GLY A 41 -13.96 -10.30 -0.53
CA GLY A 41 -12.71 -10.54 0.18
C GLY A 41 -12.19 -9.35 0.98
N SER A 42 -13.00 -8.31 1.20
CA SER A 42 -12.58 -7.12 1.95
C SER A 42 -13.71 -6.30 2.57
N SER A 43 -13.36 -5.35 3.44
CA SER A 43 -14.29 -4.36 4.01
C SER A 43 -14.91 -3.41 2.99
N LYS A 44 -14.32 -3.31 1.78
CA LYS A 44 -14.79 -2.37 0.75
C LYS A 44 -16.07 -2.83 0.05
N ASP A 45 -16.45 -4.09 0.21
CA ASP A 45 -17.74 -4.62 -0.25
C ASP A 45 -18.90 -3.84 0.38
N ARG A 46 -18.77 -3.47 1.67
CA ARG A 46 -19.77 -2.71 2.41
C ARG A 46 -20.01 -1.32 1.82
N ILE A 47 -18.94 -0.63 1.45
CA ILE A 47 -19.07 0.72 0.89
C ILE A 47 -19.59 0.67 -0.55
N ALA A 48 -19.20 -0.35 -1.32
CA ALA A 48 -19.65 -0.52 -2.69
C ALA A 48 -21.18 -0.67 -2.75
N THR A 49 -21.75 -1.58 -1.96
CA THR A 49 -23.21 -1.75 -1.87
C THR A 49 -23.90 -0.44 -1.50
N ARG A 50 -23.42 0.23 -0.44
CA ARG A 50 -24.07 1.44 0.07
C ARG A 50 -24.01 2.62 -0.89
N ILE A 51 -22.86 2.83 -1.55
CA ILE A 51 -22.70 3.89 -2.54
C ILE A 51 -23.64 3.66 -3.73
N LEU A 52 -23.76 2.41 -4.20
CA LEU A 52 -24.63 2.08 -5.32
C LEU A 52 -26.12 2.15 -4.94
N ASP A 53 -26.52 1.73 -3.74
CA ASP A 53 -27.89 1.90 -3.23
C ASP A 53 -28.30 3.38 -3.20
N ALA A 54 -27.41 4.25 -2.72
CA ALA A 54 -27.65 5.69 -2.71
C ALA A 54 -27.74 6.25 -4.12
N ALA A 55 -26.83 5.86 -5.02
CA ALA A 55 -26.83 6.31 -6.41
C ALA A 55 -28.11 5.90 -7.17
N GLU A 56 -28.63 4.71 -6.91
CA GLU A 56 -29.91 4.23 -7.45
C GLU A 56 -31.09 5.03 -6.90
N ARG A 57 -31.17 5.15 -5.56
CA ARG A 57 -32.24 5.89 -4.88
C ARG A 57 -32.31 7.34 -5.34
N ASP A 58 -31.15 7.99 -5.49
CA ASP A 58 -31.03 9.40 -5.83
C ASP A 58 -31.08 9.64 -7.35
N GLY A 59 -31.18 8.57 -8.16
CA GLY A 59 -31.34 8.62 -9.61
C GLY A 59 -30.05 8.94 -10.39
N HIS A 60 -28.90 8.91 -9.73
CA HIS A 60 -27.57 9.08 -10.34
C HIS A 60 -27.13 7.86 -11.15
N LEU A 61 -27.55 6.66 -10.74
CA LEU A 61 -27.30 5.42 -11.46
C LEU A 61 -28.64 4.80 -11.89
N LYS A 62 -28.81 4.64 -13.20
CA LYS A 62 -30.03 4.08 -13.81
C LYS A 62 -29.81 2.61 -14.19
N PRO A 63 -30.87 1.78 -14.32
CA PRO A 63 -30.75 0.41 -14.79
C PRO A 63 -29.93 0.31 -16.08
N GLY A 64 -28.94 -0.59 -16.12
CA GLY A 64 -27.99 -0.72 -17.25
C GLY A 64 -26.96 0.40 -17.36
N GLY A 65 -26.85 1.28 -16.36
CA GLY A 65 -25.87 2.35 -16.26
C GLY A 65 -24.43 1.85 -16.16
N THR A 66 -23.48 2.78 -16.20
CA THR A 66 -22.05 2.48 -16.14
C THR A 66 -21.42 3.06 -14.89
N ILE A 67 -20.58 2.29 -14.21
CA ILE A 67 -19.75 2.74 -13.09
C ILE A 67 -18.35 2.98 -13.64
N VAL A 68 -17.79 4.16 -13.40
CA VAL A 68 -16.42 4.51 -13.79
C VAL A 68 -15.67 4.97 -12.55
N GLU A 69 -14.60 4.27 -12.16
CA GLU A 69 -13.83 4.58 -10.94
C GLU A 69 -12.33 4.41 -11.19
N PRO A 70 -11.48 5.33 -10.68
CA PRO A 70 -10.03 5.16 -10.70
C PRO A 70 -9.62 4.22 -9.55
N THR A 71 -9.59 2.90 -9.81
CA THR A 71 -9.33 1.91 -8.76
C THR A 71 -8.72 0.62 -9.31
N SER A 72 -7.85 0.03 -8.50
CA SER A 72 -7.25 -1.31 -8.74
C SER A 72 -7.30 -2.21 -7.51
N GLY A 73 -7.93 -1.72 -6.43
CA GLY A 73 -7.91 -2.36 -5.13
C GLY A 73 -9.26 -2.95 -4.74
N ASN A 74 -9.40 -3.15 -3.44
CA ASN A 74 -10.56 -3.76 -2.80
C ASN A 74 -11.90 -3.07 -3.18
N THR A 75 -11.94 -1.75 -3.31
CA THR A 75 -13.14 -1.02 -3.74
C THR A 75 -13.56 -1.38 -5.17
N GLY A 76 -12.62 -1.58 -6.09
CA GLY A 76 -12.93 -2.03 -7.44
C GLY A 76 -13.57 -3.42 -7.46
N VAL A 77 -13.07 -4.34 -6.62
CA VAL A 77 -13.65 -5.69 -6.48
C VAL A 77 -15.08 -5.62 -5.93
N GLY A 78 -15.31 -4.86 -4.85
CA GLY A 78 -16.64 -4.67 -4.28
C GLY A 78 -17.63 -4.05 -5.28
N LEU A 79 -17.21 -3.01 -6.02
CA LEU A 79 -18.03 -2.38 -7.04
C LEU A 79 -18.36 -3.34 -8.19
N ALA A 80 -17.37 -4.10 -8.69
CA ALA A 80 -17.60 -5.08 -9.75
C ALA A 80 -18.56 -6.19 -9.33
N LEU A 81 -18.41 -6.70 -8.10
CA LEU A 81 -19.28 -7.74 -7.55
C LEU A 81 -20.75 -7.28 -7.50
N VAL A 82 -21.00 -6.08 -6.97
CA VAL A 82 -22.36 -5.53 -6.88
C VAL A 82 -22.91 -5.16 -8.26
N ALA A 83 -22.07 -4.57 -9.12
CA ALA A 83 -22.43 -4.23 -10.49
C ALA A 83 -22.86 -5.44 -11.31
N GLN A 84 -22.12 -6.54 -11.22
CA GLN A 84 -22.41 -7.78 -11.93
C GLN A 84 -23.78 -8.35 -11.57
N GLN A 85 -24.15 -8.30 -10.28
CA GLN A 85 -25.47 -8.75 -9.82
C GLN A 85 -26.61 -7.82 -10.25
N ARG A 86 -26.35 -6.51 -10.36
CA ARG A 86 -27.37 -5.50 -10.67
C ARG A 86 -27.45 -5.12 -12.15
N GLY A 87 -26.61 -5.72 -13.00
CA GLY A 87 -26.59 -5.47 -14.43
C GLY A 87 -25.97 -4.12 -14.81
N TYR A 88 -25.00 -3.62 -14.05
CA TYR A 88 -24.22 -2.44 -14.41
C TYR A 88 -22.93 -2.81 -15.13
N ARG A 89 -22.52 -1.93 -16.04
CA ARG A 89 -21.21 -1.99 -16.69
C ARG A 89 -20.17 -1.33 -15.77
N CYS A 90 -18.98 -1.91 -15.63
CA CYS A 90 -17.87 -1.29 -14.91
C CYS A 90 -16.71 -0.96 -15.84
N ILE A 91 -16.17 0.26 -15.73
CA ILE A 91 -14.94 0.69 -16.39
C ILE A 91 -13.99 1.18 -15.29
N PHE A 92 -12.91 0.46 -15.05
CA PHE A 92 -11.92 0.86 -14.05
C PHE A 92 -10.64 1.35 -14.70
N VAL A 93 -10.18 2.49 -14.21
CA VAL A 93 -8.94 3.12 -14.67
C VAL A 93 -7.85 2.85 -13.65
N LEU A 94 -6.74 2.28 -14.08
CA LEU A 94 -5.63 1.91 -13.20
C LEU A 94 -4.26 2.21 -13.82
N PRO A 95 -3.24 2.50 -12.99
CA PRO A 95 -1.87 2.63 -13.47
C PRO A 95 -1.26 1.30 -13.94
N ASP A 96 -0.31 1.35 -14.87
CA ASP A 96 0.42 0.19 -15.41
C ASP A 96 1.26 -0.58 -14.39
N LYS A 97 1.62 0.02 -13.24
CA LYS A 97 2.31 -0.66 -12.12
C LYS A 97 1.44 -1.68 -11.39
N VAL A 98 0.11 -1.66 -11.61
CA VAL A 98 -0.81 -2.60 -10.97
C VAL A 98 -0.59 -4.00 -11.54
N GLY A 99 -0.31 -4.94 -10.64
CA GLY A 99 -0.04 -6.34 -11.00
C GLY A 99 -1.17 -6.99 -11.79
N GLU A 100 -0.79 -7.91 -12.68
CA GLU A 100 -1.71 -8.62 -13.58
C GLU A 100 -2.81 -9.36 -12.83
N ASP A 101 -2.49 -10.01 -11.70
CA ASP A 101 -3.47 -10.75 -10.90
C ASP A 101 -4.64 -9.87 -10.42
N LYS A 102 -4.37 -8.61 -10.03
CA LYS A 102 -5.42 -7.67 -9.62
C LYS A 102 -6.32 -7.29 -10.79
N ARG A 103 -5.73 -7.08 -11.98
CA ARG A 103 -6.49 -6.80 -13.22
C ARG A 103 -7.36 -8.00 -13.58
N ASN A 104 -6.80 -9.20 -13.50
CA ASN A 104 -7.49 -10.45 -13.81
C ASN A 104 -8.70 -10.69 -12.91
N VAL A 105 -8.63 -10.36 -11.61
CA VAL A 105 -9.79 -10.45 -10.70
C VAL A 105 -10.90 -9.51 -11.14
N LEU A 106 -10.59 -8.25 -11.46
CA LEU A 106 -11.60 -7.28 -11.91
C LEU A 106 -12.23 -7.69 -13.25
N THR A 107 -11.42 -8.15 -14.21
CA THR A 107 -11.90 -8.68 -15.48
C THR A 107 -12.75 -9.94 -15.31
N ALA A 108 -12.42 -10.81 -14.35
CA ALA A 108 -13.24 -11.99 -14.04
C ALA A 108 -14.64 -11.62 -13.52
N TYR A 109 -14.78 -10.47 -12.85
CA TYR A 109 -16.07 -9.90 -12.48
C TYR A 109 -16.74 -9.09 -13.61
N GLY A 110 -16.18 -9.09 -14.82
CA GLY A 110 -16.74 -8.44 -15.99
C GLY A 110 -16.42 -6.95 -16.12
N ALA A 111 -15.46 -6.43 -15.35
CA ALA A 111 -15.02 -5.04 -15.48
C ALA A 111 -14.11 -4.84 -16.71
N GLU A 112 -14.31 -3.73 -17.41
CA GLU A 112 -13.40 -3.23 -18.43
C GLU A 112 -12.26 -2.47 -17.77
N ILE A 113 -11.03 -2.75 -18.22
CA ILE A 113 -9.82 -2.19 -17.61
C ILE A 113 -9.16 -1.22 -18.58
N VAL A 114 -8.98 0.03 -18.14
CA VAL A 114 -8.22 1.06 -18.83
C VAL A 114 -6.90 1.27 -18.09
N VAL A 115 -5.79 0.94 -18.76
CA VAL A 115 -4.45 1.10 -18.18
C VAL A 115 -3.89 2.46 -18.56
N THR A 116 -3.28 3.15 -17.60
CA THR A 116 -2.67 4.48 -17.75
C THR A 116 -1.21 4.47 -17.28
N PRO A 117 -0.34 5.35 -17.81
CA PRO A 117 1.05 5.41 -17.36
C PRO A 117 1.16 5.79 -15.87
N THR A 118 2.02 5.12 -15.12
CA THR A 118 2.30 5.51 -13.72
C THR A 118 3.14 6.79 -13.63
N ALA A 119 4.09 6.98 -14.54
CA ALA A 119 5.12 8.02 -14.48
C ALA A 119 4.64 9.40 -15.00
N VAL A 120 3.45 9.84 -14.58
CA VAL A 120 2.88 11.16 -14.91
C VAL A 120 2.36 11.85 -13.65
N ALA A 121 2.37 13.19 -13.65
CA ALA A 121 1.83 13.98 -12.55
C ALA A 121 0.31 13.75 -12.39
N PRO A 122 -0.27 13.88 -11.17
CA PRO A 122 -1.69 13.65 -10.94
C PRO A 122 -2.63 14.52 -11.79
N ASP A 123 -2.23 15.74 -12.13
CA ASP A 123 -2.96 16.69 -12.98
C ASP A 123 -2.74 16.47 -14.49
N SER A 124 -1.84 15.55 -14.87
CA SER A 124 -1.63 15.16 -16.26
C SER A 124 -2.94 14.64 -16.88
N PRO A 125 -3.26 14.96 -18.14
CA PRO A 125 -4.41 14.39 -18.84
C PRO A 125 -4.30 12.86 -19.04
N GLU A 126 -3.10 12.30 -18.88
CA GLU A 126 -2.83 10.87 -18.95
C GLU A 126 -2.89 10.19 -17.58
N SER A 127 -3.04 10.95 -16.49
CA SER A 127 -3.18 10.39 -15.16
C SER A 127 -4.46 9.57 -15.03
N TYR A 128 -4.41 8.51 -14.24
CA TYR A 128 -5.57 7.63 -14.04
C TYR A 128 -6.80 8.37 -13.47
N TYR A 129 -6.59 9.45 -12.70
CA TYR A 129 -7.66 10.35 -12.24
C TYR A 129 -8.31 11.10 -13.41
N SER A 130 -7.49 11.77 -14.22
CA SER A 130 -7.95 12.61 -15.33
C SER A 130 -8.60 11.78 -16.43
N VAL A 131 -8.07 10.58 -16.70
CA VAL A 131 -8.66 9.61 -17.62
C VAL A 131 -10.00 9.09 -17.08
N SER A 132 -10.11 8.79 -15.78
CA SER A 132 -11.40 8.42 -15.16
C SER A 132 -12.43 9.54 -15.30
N ASP A 133 -12.07 10.79 -15.00
CA ASP A 133 -12.98 11.94 -15.13
C ASP A 133 -13.40 12.18 -16.58
N ARG A 134 -12.48 12.00 -17.53
CA ARG A 134 -12.80 12.05 -18.96
C ARG A 134 -13.80 10.97 -19.35
N LEU A 135 -13.56 9.72 -18.94
CA LEU A 135 -14.46 8.60 -19.25
C LEU A 135 -15.85 8.78 -18.66
N VAL A 136 -15.97 9.36 -17.46
CA VAL A 136 -17.27 9.72 -16.87
C VAL A 136 -18.01 10.72 -17.74
N ARG A 137 -17.33 11.76 -18.26
CA ARG A 137 -17.95 12.76 -19.15
C ARG A 137 -18.34 12.20 -20.51
N GLU A 138 -17.54 11.27 -21.04
CA GLU A 138 -17.70 10.70 -22.38
C GLU A 138 -18.66 9.51 -22.41
N THR A 139 -18.94 8.88 -21.27
CA THR A 139 -19.80 7.70 -21.16
C THR A 139 -21.21 8.08 -20.73
N PRO A 140 -22.23 7.97 -21.60
CA PRO A 140 -23.61 8.31 -21.24
C PRO A 140 -24.12 7.47 -20.05
N GLY A 141 -24.66 8.15 -19.04
CA GLY A 141 -25.18 7.48 -17.84
C GLY A 141 -24.09 6.90 -16.93
N ALA A 142 -22.84 7.38 -17.06
CA ALA A 142 -21.79 7.03 -16.13
C ALA A 142 -21.97 7.68 -14.76
N PHE A 143 -21.70 6.89 -13.73
CA PHE A 143 -21.64 7.29 -12.34
C PHE A 143 -20.23 7.05 -11.81
N LYS A 144 -19.68 8.04 -11.12
CA LYS A 144 -18.39 7.94 -10.42
C LYS A 144 -18.64 7.82 -8.90
N PRO A 145 -18.40 6.65 -8.30
CA PRO A 145 -18.53 6.44 -6.86
C PRO A 145 -17.75 7.44 -6.00
N ASN A 146 -16.52 7.78 -6.40
CA ASN A 146 -15.64 8.74 -5.73
C ASN A 146 -15.48 8.48 -4.21
N GLN A 147 -14.88 7.33 -3.87
CA GLN A 147 -14.80 6.85 -2.48
C GLN A 147 -14.16 7.81 -1.46
N TYR A 148 -13.35 8.77 -1.92
CA TYR A 148 -12.65 9.73 -1.05
C TYR A 148 -13.56 10.85 -0.52
N GLU A 149 -14.59 11.22 -1.29
CA GLU A 149 -15.53 12.30 -0.94
C GLU A 149 -16.93 11.79 -0.57
N ASN A 150 -17.26 10.56 -0.98
CA ASN A 150 -18.61 10.02 -0.85
C ASN A 150 -18.94 9.64 0.59
N GLN A 151 -19.83 10.40 1.22
CA GLN A 151 -20.28 10.19 2.60
C GLN A 151 -21.02 8.86 2.83
N ASN A 152 -21.41 8.15 1.76
CA ASN A 152 -21.94 6.78 1.89
C ASN A 152 -20.86 5.77 2.30
N GLY A 153 -19.57 6.11 2.12
CA GLY A 153 -18.45 5.33 2.66
C GLY A 153 -18.50 5.23 4.19
N PRO A 154 -18.33 6.34 4.94
CA PRO A 154 -18.45 6.32 6.39
C PRO A 154 -19.86 5.91 6.86
N LEU A 155 -20.93 6.32 6.18
CA LEU A 155 -22.28 5.93 6.56
C LEU A 155 -22.49 4.41 6.53
N SER A 156 -21.88 3.70 5.57
CA SER A 156 -21.93 2.23 5.52
C SER A 156 -21.40 1.59 6.81
N HIS A 157 -20.28 2.10 7.32
CA HIS A 157 -19.67 1.59 8.55
C HIS A 157 -20.41 2.04 9.81
N TYR A 158 -20.98 3.24 9.81
CA TYR A 158 -21.84 3.74 10.89
C TYR A 158 -23.11 2.89 11.05
N GLU A 159 -23.73 2.48 9.94
CA GLU A 159 -24.99 1.71 9.98
C GLU A 159 -24.80 0.19 10.07
N THR A 160 -23.58 -0.32 9.81
CA THR A 160 -23.33 -1.77 9.82
C THR A 160 -22.17 -2.17 10.72
N THR A 161 -20.94 -1.79 10.39
CA THR A 161 -19.73 -2.23 11.09
C THR A 161 -19.73 -1.87 12.57
N GLY A 162 -20.08 -0.62 12.92
CA GLY A 162 -20.21 -0.16 14.31
C GLY A 162 -21.25 -0.97 15.10
N PRO A 163 -22.51 -1.05 14.64
CA PRO A 163 -23.56 -1.85 15.27
C PRO A 163 -23.19 -3.32 15.44
N GLU A 164 -22.56 -3.94 14.43
CA GLU A 164 -22.10 -5.32 14.53
C GLU A 164 -21.06 -5.47 15.63
N ILE A 165 -20.03 -4.62 15.69
CA ILE A 165 -19.00 -4.70 16.73
C ILE A 165 -19.61 -4.49 18.12
N TRP A 166 -20.49 -3.50 18.27
CA TRP A 166 -21.12 -3.22 19.56
C TRP A 166 -21.98 -4.38 20.05
N ARG A 167 -22.79 -4.96 19.15
CA ARG A 167 -23.60 -6.15 19.41
C ARG A 167 -22.70 -7.35 19.77
N ASP A 168 -21.67 -7.62 18.97
CA ASP A 168 -20.84 -8.81 19.09
C ASP A 168 -19.90 -8.75 20.33
N THR A 169 -19.77 -7.58 20.95
CA THR A 169 -19.05 -7.37 22.22
C THR A 169 -19.96 -7.19 23.42
N ASP A 170 -21.28 -7.33 23.26
CA ASP A 170 -22.28 -7.04 24.31
C ASP A 170 -22.09 -5.65 24.97
N GLY A 171 -21.62 -4.67 24.19
CA GLY A 171 -21.32 -3.31 24.66
C GLY A 171 -20.06 -3.17 25.53
N ALA A 172 -19.26 -4.23 25.71
CA ALA A 172 -18.04 -4.24 26.52
C ALA A 172 -16.82 -3.60 25.82
N LEU A 173 -16.96 -3.15 24.58
CA LEU A 173 -15.88 -2.49 23.85
C LEU A 173 -15.34 -1.27 24.62
N THR A 174 -14.00 -1.16 24.65
CA THR A 174 -13.28 -0.02 25.22
C THR A 174 -12.47 0.73 24.17
N HIS A 175 -11.84 0.00 23.25
CA HIS A 175 -10.97 0.57 22.22
C HIS A 175 -11.31 -0.02 20.84
N PHE A 176 -11.46 0.83 19.84
CA PHE A 176 -11.57 0.42 18.44
C PHE A 176 -10.35 0.90 17.67
N VAL A 177 -9.73 -0.02 16.91
CA VAL A 177 -8.52 0.25 16.14
C VAL A 177 -8.75 -0.09 14.67
N ALA A 178 -8.42 0.84 13.77
CA ALA A 178 -8.52 0.61 12.33
C ALA A 178 -7.41 1.35 11.56
N GLY A 179 -6.95 0.74 10.47
CA GLY A 179 -6.11 1.42 9.49
C GLY A 179 -6.86 2.57 8.81
N VAL A 180 -6.19 3.72 8.65
CA VAL A 180 -6.78 4.91 8.01
C VAL A 180 -6.31 4.96 6.55
N GLY A 181 -7.24 4.92 5.60
CA GLY A 181 -6.99 5.17 4.16
C GLY A 181 -7.86 6.33 3.68
N THR A 182 -9.00 6.03 3.03
CA THR A 182 -10.05 7.04 2.77
C THR A 182 -10.67 7.66 4.03
N GLY A 183 -10.39 7.09 5.21
CA GLY A 183 -10.97 7.52 6.49
C GLY A 183 -12.41 7.03 6.76
N GLY A 184 -13.11 6.47 5.77
CA GLY A 184 -14.52 6.10 5.93
C GLY A 184 -14.78 5.07 7.04
N THR A 185 -13.94 4.03 7.13
CA THR A 185 -14.12 2.96 8.13
C THR A 185 -13.97 3.47 9.56
N ILE A 186 -12.90 4.21 9.86
CA ILE A 186 -12.64 4.73 11.20
C ILE A 186 -13.67 5.81 11.59
N SER A 187 -14.02 6.69 10.65
CA SER A 187 -14.98 7.79 10.90
C SER A 187 -16.38 7.26 11.15
N GLY A 188 -16.86 6.36 10.28
CA GLY A 188 -18.20 5.78 10.39
C GLY A 188 -18.37 4.90 11.62
N THR A 189 -17.47 3.92 11.79
CA THR A 189 -17.51 3.00 12.94
C THR A 189 -17.30 3.79 14.25
N GLY A 190 -16.31 4.68 14.28
CA GLY A 190 -15.98 5.46 15.47
C GLY A 190 -17.10 6.39 15.90
N ARG A 191 -17.79 7.05 14.96
CA ARG A 191 -18.93 7.92 15.27
C ARG A 191 -20.05 7.13 15.95
N TYR A 192 -20.44 5.99 15.37
CA TYR A 192 -21.45 5.11 15.97
C TYR A 192 -21.05 4.66 17.38
N LEU A 193 -19.80 4.20 17.53
CA LEU A 193 -19.30 3.70 18.81
C LEU A 193 -19.23 4.79 19.87
N LYS A 194 -18.81 6.03 19.53
CA LYS A 194 -18.85 7.15 20.45
C LYS A 194 -20.28 7.52 20.84
N GLU A 195 -21.24 7.51 19.91
CA GLU A 195 -22.64 7.82 20.23
C GLU A 195 -23.25 6.78 21.18
N VAL A 196 -23.14 5.48 20.87
CA VAL A 196 -23.78 4.41 21.67
C VAL A 196 -23.09 4.20 23.02
N SER A 197 -21.81 4.57 23.14
CA SER A 197 -21.04 4.46 24.38
C SER A 197 -20.96 5.76 25.18
N GLU A 198 -21.66 6.83 24.76
CA GLU A 198 -21.60 8.16 25.38
C GLU A 198 -20.16 8.71 25.45
N GLY A 199 -19.38 8.46 24.41
CA GLY A 199 -17.99 8.92 24.26
C GLY A 199 -16.95 8.07 24.97
N ARG A 200 -17.36 6.97 25.63
CA ARG A 200 -16.47 6.12 26.43
C ARG A 200 -15.49 5.28 25.60
N VAL A 201 -15.86 4.89 24.38
CA VAL A 201 -14.96 4.11 23.50
C VAL A 201 -13.88 5.03 22.92
N THR A 202 -12.63 4.61 23.07
CA THR A 202 -11.46 5.26 22.45
C THR A 202 -11.26 4.75 21.02
N ILE A 203 -11.09 5.68 20.07
CA ILE A 203 -10.91 5.41 18.64
C ILE A 203 -9.45 5.68 18.27
N VAL A 204 -8.75 4.64 17.83
CA VAL A 204 -7.32 4.68 17.47
C VAL A 204 -7.15 4.41 15.99
N GLY A 205 -6.52 5.34 15.27
CA GLY A 205 -6.11 5.15 13.89
C GLY A 205 -4.71 4.55 13.80
N ALA A 206 -4.55 3.52 12.98
CA ALA A 206 -3.25 3.03 12.54
C ALA A 206 -2.93 3.64 11.19
N ASP A 207 -1.73 4.20 11.05
CA ASP A 207 -1.31 4.91 9.85
C ASP A 207 0.14 4.54 9.47
N PRO A 208 0.46 4.35 8.18
CA PRO A 208 1.85 4.15 7.78
C PRO A 208 2.70 5.40 8.07
N GLU A 209 3.95 5.17 8.48
CA GLU A 209 4.94 6.23 8.56
C GLU A 209 5.05 6.97 7.21
N GLY A 210 4.93 8.30 7.24
CA GLY A 210 5.06 9.15 6.06
C GLY A 210 3.73 9.66 5.50
N SER A 211 2.59 9.09 5.89
CA SER A 211 1.28 9.64 5.54
C SER A 211 0.93 10.90 6.35
N VAL A 212 0.04 11.74 5.80
CA VAL A 212 -0.41 12.98 6.45
C VAL A 212 -1.16 12.76 7.76
N TYR A 213 -1.81 11.61 7.98
CA TYR A 213 -2.53 11.34 9.23
C TYR A 213 -1.59 11.24 10.44
N SER A 214 -0.39 10.70 10.26
CA SER A 214 0.68 10.64 11.25
C SER A 214 1.61 11.85 11.25
N GLY A 215 1.29 12.91 10.49
CA GLY A 215 2.09 14.13 10.41
C GLY A 215 3.24 14.08 9.39
N GLY A 216 3.27 13.07 8.52
CA GLY A 216 4.19 12.99 7.39
C GLY A 216 3.78 13.88 6.22
N THR A 217 4.59 13.85 5.15
CA THR A 217 4.37 14.68 3.95
C THR A 217 3.67 13.92 2.81
N GLY A 218 3.11 12.74 3.06
CA GLY A 218 2.53 11.86 2.04
C GLY A 218 3.57 11.03 1.27
N ARG A 219 4.72 10.73 1.88
CA ARG A 219 5.79 9.98 1.19
C ARG A 219 5.39 8.54 0.93
N PRO A 220 5.85 7.92 -0.18
CA PRO A 220 5.51 6.53 -0.49
C PRO A 220 5.94 5.53 0.59
N TYR A 221 5.12 4.50 0.79
CA TYR A 221 5.39 3.32 1.63
C TYR A 221 4.90 2.07 0.89
N LEU A 222 5.26 0.88 1.41
CA LEU A 222 4.97 -0.40 0.75
C LEU A 222 3.64 -1.02 1.19
N VAL A 223 3.17 -0.75 2.41
CA VAL A 223 1.85 -1.21 2.85
C VAL A 223 0.74 -0.63 1.98
N GLU A 224 -0.23 -1.45 1.59
CA GLU A 224 -1.27 -1.07 0.64
C GLU A 224 -2.62 -0.83 1.32
N GLY A 225 -3.39 0.13 0.81
CA GLY A 225 -4.78 0.38 1.20
C GLY A 225 -5.00 1.25 2.44
N VAL A 226 -3.92 1.88 2.93
CA VAL A 226 -3.87 2.78 4.09
C VAL A 226 -2.89 3.94 3.81
N GLY A 227 -3.00 4.99 4.61
CA GLY A 227 -2.35 6.29 4.45
C GLY A 227 -2.80 7.05 3.19
N GLU A 228 -2.65 8.37 3.22
CA GLU A 228 -2.87 9.27 2.09
C GLU A 228 -1.82 10.41 2.09
N ASP A 229 -1.72 11.11 0.95
CA ASP A 229 -0.97 12.36 0.74
C ASP A 229 -1.88 13.62 0.76
N PHE A 230 -3.18 13.43 0.92
CA PHE A 230 -4.20 14.49 1.10
C PHE A 230 -5.22 14.09 2.18
N TRP A 231 -6.14 15.00 2.51
CA TRP A 231 -7.23 14.77 3.47
C TRP A 231 -8.54 14.46 2.72
N PRO A 232 -9.03 13.21 2.70
CA PRO A 232 -10.29 12.85 2.05
C PRO A 232 -11.50 13.47 2.77
N GLY A 233 -12.50 13.94 2.02
CA GLY A 233 -13.75 14.45 2.62
C GLY A 233 -14.56 13.39 3.39
N ALA A 234 -14.31 12.10 3.16
CA ALA A 234 -14.90 10.98 3.91
C ALA A 234 -14.29 10.76 5.31
N TYR A 235 -13.18 11.44 5.63
CA TYR A 235 -12.51 11.36 6.93
C TYR A 235 -13.02 12.44 7.89
N ASP A 236 -13.38 12.03 9.11
CA ASP A 236 -13.72 12.93 10.21
C ASP A 236 -12.72 12.74 11.36
N GLY A 237 -11.70 13.61 11.39
CA GLY A 237 -10.66 13.57 12.41
C GLY A 237 -11.15 13.89 13.82
N SER A 238 -12.32 14.51 13.99
CA SER A 238 -12.86 14.81 15.33
C SER A 238 -13.32 13.57 16.10
N VAL A 239 -13.52 12.45 15.39
CA VAL A 239 -13.91 11.16 15.94
C VAL A 239 -12.70 10.38 16.46
N VAL A 240 -11.48 10.69 16.00
CA VAL A 240 -10.27 9.91 16.28
C VAL A 240 -9.53 10.50 17.48
N ASP A 241 -9.33 9.69 18.52
CA ASP A 241 -8.67 10.15 19.76
C ASP A 241 -7.14 10.13 19.65
N ARG A 242 -6.59 9.19 18.86
CA ARG A 242 -5.14 9.04 18.65
C ARG A 242 -4.83 8.40 17.30
N ILE A 243 -3.77 8.85 16.65
CA ILE A 243 -3.13 8.16 15.51
C ILE A 243 -1.80 7.55 15.98
N ILE A 244 -1.54 6.31 15.57
CA ILE A 244 -0.27 5.60 15.81
C ILE A 244 0.36 5.32 14.45
N ALA A 245 1.55 5.89 14.25
CA ALA A 245 2.37 5.61 13.08
C ALA A 245 3.03 4.24 13.20
N VAL A 246 3.02 3.45 12.12
CA VAL A 246 3.61 2.11 12.08
C VAL A 246 4.44 1.98 10.81
N SER A 247 5.66 1.45 10.95
CA SER A 247 6.55 1.24 9.80
C SER A 247 6.15 0.01 8.98
N ASP A 248 6.59 -0.04 7.71
CA ASP A 248 6.41 -1.21 6.85
C ASP A 248 7.01 -2.48 7.49
N ALA A 249 8.18 -2.38 8.13
CA ALA A 249 8.84 -3.50 8.78
C ALA A 249 7.99 -4.09 9.92
N GLN A 250 7.46 -3.24 10.80
CA GLN A 250 6.57 -3.66 11.88
C GLN A 250 5.26 -4.26 11.35
N SER A 251 4.68 -3.61 10.34
CA SER A 251 3.45 -4.04 9.67
C SER A 251 3.60 -5.44 9.07
N PHE A 252 4.65 -5.67 8.28
CA PHE A 252 4.86 -6.94 7.58
C PHE A 252 5.30 -8.07 8.51
N ASP A 253 6.11 -7.79 9.54
CA ASP A 253 6.42 -8.78 10.57
C ASP A 253 5.13 -9.27 11.24
N MET A 254 4.29 -8.34 11.73
CA MET A 254 3.02 -8.69 12.36
C MET A 254 2.07 -9.42 11.40
N THR A 255 1.98 -9.01 10.13
CA THR A 255 1.17 -9.72 9.12
C THR A 255 1.60 -11.19 8.98
N ARG A 256 2.90 -11.48 8.96
CA ARG A 256 3.41 -12.86 8.89
C ARG A 256 3.18 -13.62 10.20
N ARG A 257 3.31 -12.95 11.34
CA ARG A 257 3.01 -13.54 12.66
C ARG A 257 1.54 -13.90 12.79
N LEU A 258 0.61 -13.05 12.35
CA LEU A 258 -0.83 -13.36 12.32
C LEU A 258 -1.12 -14.65 11.53
N ALA A 259 -0.46 -14.84 10.38
CA ALA A 259 -0.62 -16.08 9.62
C ALA A 259 -0.02 -17.31 10.34
N ARG A 260 1.18 -17.17 10.92
CA ARG A 260 1.92 -18.29 11.53
C ARG A 260 1.40 -18.68 12.92
N GLU A 261 1.00 -17.71 13.72
CA GLU A 261 0.70 -17.85 15.15
C GLU A 261 -0.80 -17.91 15.42
N GLU A 262 -1.63 -17.25 14.59
CA GLU A 262 -3.10 -17.17 14.76
C GLU A 262 -3.89 -17.87 13.63
N GLY A 263 -3.21 -18.29 12.55
CA GLY A 263 -3.87 -18.87 11.37
C GLY A 263 -4.66 -17.86 10.54
N LEU A 264 -4.40 -16.56 10.70
CA LEU A 264 -5.09 -15.48 10.01
C LEU A 264 -4.27 -14.99 8.80
N LEU A 265 -4.63 -15.46 7.60
CA LEU A 265 -3.98 -15.03 6.36
C LEU A 265 -4.58 -13.69 5.87
N VAL A 266 -3.95 -12.57 6.26
CA VAL A 266 -4.44 -11.20 6.07
C VAL A 266 -3.47 -10.30 5.30
N GLY A 267 -3.90 -9.12 4.88
CA GLY A 267 -3.04 -8.12 4.23
C GLY A 267 -2.10 -7.36 5.15
N GLY A 268 -1.23 -6.52 4.56
CA GLY A 268 -0.27 -5.67 5.30
C GLY A 268 -0.96 -4.69 6.25
N SER A 269 -2.02 -4.01 5.79
CA SER A 269 -2.79 -3.06 6.61
C SER A 269 -3.41 -3.69 7.86
N SER A 270 -3.68 -5.00 7.84
CA SER A 270 -4.13 -5.77 9.01
C SER A 270 -3.02 -5.93 10.06
N GLY A 271 -1.79 -6.24 9.63
CA GLY A 271 -0.63 -6.31 10.52
C GLY A 271 -0.35 -4.95 11.16
N MET A 272 -0.38 -3.89 10.36
CA MET A 272 -0.27 -2.50 10.82
C MET A 272 -1.30 -2.14 11.91
N ALA A 273 -2.58 -2.45 11.68
CA ALA A 273 -3.64 -2.19 12.65
C ALA A 273 -3.46 -2.98 13.95
N VAL A 274 -2.98 -4.22 13.88
CA VAL A 274 -2.67 -5.02 15.07
C VAL A 274 -1.47 -4.45 15.83
N VAL A 275 -0.40 -4.01 15.16
CA VAL A 275 0.72 -3.33 15.83
C VAL A 275 0.25 -2.11 16.63
N ALA A 276 -0.54 -1.24 15.99
CA ALA A 276 -1.12 -0.07 16.65
C ALA A 276 -2.02 -0.46 17.83
N ALA A 277 -2.80 -1.53 17.69
CA ALA A 277 -3.66 -2.03 18.76
C ALA A 277 -2.88 -2.57 19.95
N LEU A 278 -1.81 -3.34 19.72
CA LEU A 278 -0.95 -3.85 20.79
C LEU A 278 -0.20 -2.72 21.49
N GLU A 279 0.18 -1.67 20.76
CA GLU A 279 0.73 -0.46 21.37
C GLU A 279 -0.28 0.28 22.25
N ALA A 280 -1.51 0.49 21.76
CA ALA A 280 -2.58 1.11 22.52
C ALA A 280 -3.00 0.27 23.74
N ALA A 281 -2.82 -1.05 23.67
CA ALA A 281 -3.22 -1.98 24.71
C ALA A 281 -2.17 -2.21 25.82
N ARG A 282 -0.94 -1.65 25.71
CA ARG A 282 0.17 -1.93 26.64
C ARG A 282 -0.19 -1.68 28.11
N ASP A 283 -0.94 -0.61 28.37
CA ASP A 283 -1.29 -0.17 29.72
C ASP A 283 -2.74 -0.52 30.12
N LEU A 284 -3.44 -1.30 29.29
CA LEU A 284 -4.83 -1.70 29.54
C LEU A 284 -4.91 -2.92 30.47
N GLY A 285 -6.01 -3.00 31.23
CA GLY A 285 -6.28 -4.06 32.19
C GLY A 285 -7.08 -5.24 31.62
N PRO A 286 -7.31 -6.29 32.43
CA PRO A 286 -8.03 -7.50 32.00
C PRO A 286 -9.51 -7.27 31.69
N ASP A 287 -10.10 -6.17 32.17
CA ASP A 287 -11.50 -5.80 31.91
C ASP A 287 -11.66 -5.00 30.60
N ASP A 288 -10.55 -4.58 29.98
CA ASP A 288 -10.58 -3.85 28.73
C ASP A 288 -10.72 -4.78 27.51
N THR A 289 -11.55 -4.36 26.55
CA THR A 289 -11.73 -5.05 25.26
C THR A 289 -11.34 -4.14 24.10
N VAL A 290 -10.38 -4.59 23.31
CA VAL A 290 -9.88 -3.92 22.09
C VAL A 290 -10.39 -4.68 20.87
N VAL A 291 -11.03 -3.99 19.92
CA VAL A 291 -11.41 -4.57 18.62
C VAL A 291 -10.60 -3.91 17.50
N VAL A 292 -9.94 -4.73 16.69
CA VAL A 292 -9.12 -4.31 15.56
C VAL A 292 -9.78 -4.72 14.26
N LEU A 293 -9.93 -3.82 13.29
CA LEU A 293 -10.48 -4.17 11.98
C LEU A 293 -9.40 -4.69 11.03
N LEU A 294 -9.58 -5.91 10.50
CA LEU A 294 -8.67 -6.51 9.51
C LEU A 294 -9.28 -6.40 8.11
N PRO A 295 -8.82 -5.46 7.25
CA PRO A 295 -9.60 -5.04 6.09
C PRO A 295 -9.75 -6.08 4.99
N ASP A 296 -8.75 -6.93 4.76
CA ASP A 296 -8.69 -7.83 3.60
C ASP A 296 -7.83 -9.09 3.83
N SER A 297 -7.92 -10.02 2.87
CA SER A 297 -7.20 -11.30 2.94
C SER A 297 -5.75 -11.17 2.45
N GLY A 298 -4.90 -12.10 2.88
CA GLY A 298 -3.52 -12.22 2.43
C GLY A 298 -3.35 -12.66 0.98
N ARG A 299 -4.44 -13.04 0.28
CA ARG A 299 -4.38 -13.58 -1.10
C ARG A 299 -3.80 -12.59 -2.09
N GLY A 300 -4.09 -11.30 -1.93
CA GLY A 300 -3.55 -10.24 -2.79
C GLY A 300 -2.05 -9.99 -2.63
N TYR A 301 -1.41 -10.64 -1.65
CA TYR A 301 -0.04 -10.33 -1.20
C TYR A 301 0.90 -11.55 -1.23
N LEU A 302 0.49 -12.67 -1.84
CA LEU A 302 1.28 -13.90 -1.89
C LEU A 302 2.63 -13.71 -2.59
N GLY A 303 2.67 -12.90 -3.65
CA GLY A 303 3.91 -12.52 -4.34
C GLY A 303 4.77 -11.47 -3.62
N LYS A 304 4.30 -10.95 -2.47
CA LYS A 304 4.91 -9.86 -1.70
C LYS A 304 5.23 -10.28 -0.27
N ILE A 305 4.42 -9.87 0.71
CA ILE A 305 4.65 -10.04 2.16
C ILE A 305 4.83 -11.52 2.55
N PHE A 306 4.18 -12.45 1.83
CA PHE A 306 4.31 -13.89 2.07
C PHE A 306 5.39 -14.57 1.23
N ASN A 307 6.11 -13.81 0.39
CA ASN A 307 7.23 -14.29 -0.41
C ASN A 307 8.55 -13.90 0.29
N ASP A 308 9.29 -14.90 0.78
CA ASP A 308 10.56 -14.66 1.50
C ASP A 308 11.58 -13.92 0.63
N ARG A 309 11.63 -14.16 -0.68
CA ARG A 309 12.54 -13.43 -1.57
C ARG A 309 12.17 -11.95 -1.64
N TRP A 310 10.89 -11.63 -1.69
CA TRP A 310 10.43 -10.24 -1.68
C TRP A 310 10.76 -9.58 -0.33
N MET A 311 10.44 -10.23 0.79
CA MET A 311 10.77 -9.71 2.13
C MET A 311 12.28 -9.42 2.27
N ARG A 312 13.12 -10.33 1.79
CA ARG A 312 14.58 -10.16 1.80
C ARG A 312 15.05 -9.07 0.87
N SER A 313 14.55 -8.99 -0.37
CA SER A 313 15.01 -7.98 -1.35
C SER A 313 14.68 -6.54 -0.94
N TYR A 314 13.80 -6.35 0.04
CA TYR A 314 13.51 -5.06 0.68
C TYR A 314 14.17 -4.88 2.05
N GLY A 315 14.95 -5.86 2.53
CA GLY A 315 15.66 -5.80 3.80
C GLY A 315 14.81 -6.04 5.03
N PHE A 316 13.62 -6.64 4.91
CA PHE A 316 12.71 -6.89 6.04
C PHE A 316 12.94 -8.20 6.78
N SER A 317 13.83 -9.06 6.30
CA SER A 317 14.06 -10.37 6.91
C SER A 317 15.49 -10.84 6.72
N ASP A 318 16.03 -11.50 7.73
CA ASP A 318 17.37 -12.06 7.72
C ASP A 318 17.40 -13.45 7.10
N GLU A 319 18.54 -13.80 6.49
CA GLU A 319 18.83 -15.17 6.03
C GLU A 319 19.85 -15.90 6.93
N GLY A 320 20.30 -15.26 8.02
CA GLY A 320 21.28 -15.85 8.95
C GLY A 320 22.62 -16.18 8.29
N ALA A 321 23.02 -15.40 7.28
CA ALA A 321 24.24 -15.62 6.53
C ALA A 321 25.49 -15.14 7.30
N GLU A 322 26.60 -15.87 7.19
CA GLU A 322 27.88 -15.49 7.81
C GLU A 322 28.52 -14.24 7.17
N LYS A 323 28.23 -13.97 5.89
CA LYS A 323 28.64 -12.76 5.17
C LYS A 323 27.46 -12.19 4.40
N THR A 324 27.07 -10.97 4.74
CA THR A 324 25.91 -10.26 4.21
C THR A 324 26.30 -9.13 3.26
N VAL A 325 25.32 -8.61 2.50
CA VAL A 325 25.51 -7.39 1.70
C VAL A 325 25.84 -6.20 2.60
N GLY A 326 25.30 -6.15 3.82
CA GLY A 326 25.67 -5.16 4.83
C GLY A 326 27.16 -5.16 5.16
N ASP A 327 27.78 -6.33 5.33
CA ASP A 327 29.22 -6.45 5.58
C ASP A 327 30.05 -5.92 4.39
N LEU A 328 29.60 -6.20 3.17
CA LEU A 328 30.22 -5.70 1.94
C LEU A 328 30.11 -4.18 1.80
N ILE A 329 29.02 -3.56 2.27
CA ILE A 329 28.89 -2.10 2.27
C ILE A 329 29.78 -1.50 3.35
N ALA A 330 29.80 -2.09 4.54
CA ALA A 330 30.62 -1.63 5.65
C ALA A 330 32.13 -1.69 5.35
N SER A 331 32.56 -2.59 4.46
CA SER A 331 33.95 -2.66 3.99
C SER A 331 34.31 -1.59 2.96
N LYS A 332 33.34 -0.87 2.37
CA LYS A 332 33.64 0.22 1.44
C LYS A 332 34.39 1.33 2.17
N SER A 333 35.65 1.55 1.81
CA SER A 333 36.43 2.68 2.32
C SER A 333 35.78 4.01 1.91
N GLY A 334 35.47 4.86 2.89
CA GLY A 334 34.60 6.06 2.81
C GLY A 334 35.01 7.21 1.89
N ALA A 335 35.18 6.96 0.59
CA ALA A 335 35.32 7.99 -0.45
C ALA A 335 34.02 8.23 -1.25
N LEU A 336 33.08 7.29 -1.23
CA LEU A 336 31.82 7.37 -1.96
C LEU A 336 30.66 7.72 -1.02
N PRO A 337 29.75 8.64 -1.40
CA PRO A 337 28.45 8.77 -0.75
C PRO A 337 27.72 7.43 -0.75
N ASP A 338 26.97 7.14 0.32
CA ASP A 338 26.19 5.90 0.45
C ASP A 338 25.32 5.66 -0.79
N LEU A 339 24.70 6.72 -1.30
CA LEU A 339 23.89 6.70 -2.50
C LEU A 339 24.35 7.80 -3.48
N VAL A 340 25.24 7.45 -4.40
CA VAL A 340 25.49 8.29 -5.59
C VAL A 340 24.25 8.23 -6.47
N HIS A 341 23.67 9.38 -6.81
CA HIS A 341 22.37 9.50 -7.49
C HIS A 341 22.30 10.74 -8.40
N ALA A 342 21.28 10.76 -9.27
CA ALA A 342 20.88 11.94 -10.04
C ALA A 342 19.40 12.26 -9.84
N HIS A 343 19.00 13.44 -10.28
CA HIS A 343 17.61 13.88 -10.36
C HIS A 343 17.13 13.99 -11.82
N PRO A 344 15.83 13.84 -12.10
CA PRO A 344 15.28 13.98 -13.45
C PRO A 344 15.63 15.32 -14.12
N SER A 345 15.82 16.38 -13.34
CA SER A 345 16.19 17.72 -13.81
C SER A 345 17.67 17.89 -14.13
N ASP A 346 18.53 16.98 -13.67
CA ASP A 346 19.98 17.06 -13.93
C ASP A 346 20.24 16.91 -15.42
N THR A 347 21.25 17.63 -15.92
CA THR A 347 21.62 17.52 -17.33
C THR A 347 22.46 16.28 -17.58
N VAL A 348 22.50 15.82 -18.83
CA VAL A 348 23.43 14.76 -19.26
C VAL A 348 24.87 15.07 -18.84
N ARG A 349 25.30 16.34 -18.91
CA ARG A 349 26.62 16.77 -18.44
C ARG A 349 26.81 16.53 -16.95
N ASP A 350 25.84 16.92 -16.13
CA ASP A 350 25.93 16.78 -14.67
C ASP A 350 26.06 15.30 -14.30
N VAL A 351 25.24 14.45 -14.91
CA VAL A 351 25.26 12.99 -14.70
C VAL A 351 26.60 12.38 -15.08
N VAL A 352 27.16 12.72 -16.25
CA VAL A 352 28.48 12.23 -16.68
C VAL A 352 29.58 12.71 -15.73
N GLN A 353 29.49 13.94 -15.22
CA GLN A 353 30.46 14.46 -14.24
C GLN A 353 30.35 13.75 -12.89
N ILE A 354 29.14 13.45 -12.42
CA ILE A 354 28.91 12.67 -11.20
C ILE A 354 29.49 11.25 -11.35
N MET A 355 29.19 10.57 -12.46
CA MET A 355 29.72 9.25 -12.78
C MET A 355 31.25 9.23 -12.78
N ALA A 356 31.88 10.19 -13.47
CA ALA A 356 33.33 10.31 -13.52
C ALA A 356 33.96 10.64 -12.16
N LYS A 357 33.33 11.53 -11.39
CA LYS A 357 33.82 11.95 -10.05
C LYS A 357 33.83 10.78 -9.07
N TYR A 358 32.79 9.95 -9.09
CA TYR A 358 32.60 8.86 -8.15
C TYR A 358 32.99 7.48 -8.75
N GLY A 359 33.44 7.43 -10.00
CA GLY A 359 33.86 6.19 -10.65
C GLY A 359 32.74 5.16 -10.77
N VAL A 360 31.49 5.60 -10.95
CA VAL A 360 30.32 4.73 -11.11
C VAL A 360 29.82 4.74 -12.55
N SER A 361 29.48 3.57 -13.08
CA SER A 361 28.94 3.43 -14.44
C SER A 361 27.41 3.34 -14.49
N GLN A 362 26.78 3.17 -13.32
CA GLN A 362 25.32 3.16 -13.17
C GLN A 362 24.92 3.92 -11.92
N MET A 363 23.78 4.59 -11.98
CA MET A 363 23.33 5.45 -10.91
C MET A 363 21.79 5.50 -10.85
N PRO A 364 21.17 5.33 -9.66
CA PRO A 364 19.74 5.53 -9.50
C PRO A 364 19.36 6.99 -9.75
N VAL A 365 18.16 7.19 -10.29
CA VAL A 365 17.55 8.51 -10.47
C VAL A 365 16.44 8.68 -9.45
N LEU A 366 16.51 9.73 -8.63
CA LEU A 366 15.61 9.98 -7.50
C LEU A 366 14.71 11.19 -7.78
N SER A 367 13.43 11.08 -7.44
CA SER A 367 12.49 12.21 -7.51
C SER A 367 12.59 13.17 -6.31
N ALA A 368 13.31 12.80 -5.26
CA ALA A 368 13.53 13.58 -4.05
C ALA A 368 14.98 13.41 -3.55
N GLU A 369 15.44 14.36 -2.74
CA GLU A 369 16.76 14.29 -2.08
C GLU A 369 16.76 13.24 -0.95
N PRO A 370 17.87 12.50 -0.75
CA PRO A 370 18.01 11.61 0.38
C PRO A 370 17.80 12.29 1.75
N PRO A 371 17.26 11.58 2.76
CA PRO A 371 16.90 10.16 2.75
C PRO A 371 15.63 9.89 1.96
N VAL A 372 15.69 8.95 1.00
CA VAL A 372 14.60 8.58 0.08
C VAL A 372 13.89 7.28 0.48
N VAL A 373 12.69 7.06 -0.02
CA VAL A 373 11.98 5.77 0.00
C VAL A 373 12.02 5.11 -1.38
N ILE A 374 11.75 3.81 -1.45
CA ILE A 374 11.87 3.08 -2.73
C ILE A 374 10.93 3.62 -3.82
N GLY A 375 9.76 4.15 -3.43
CA GLY A 375 8.81 4.76 -4.37
C GLY A 375 9.29 6.06 -5.00
N GLU A 376 10.38 6.65 -4.50
CA GLU A 376 11.02 7.84 -5.05
C GLU A 376 12.21 7.50 -5.96
N VAL A 377 12.52 6.20 -6.15
CA VAL A 377 13.49 5.74 -7.14
C VAL A 377 12.78 5.58 -8.49
N VAL A 378 12.98 6.55 -9.39
CA VAL A 378 12.30 6.64 -10.68
C VAL A 378 12.84 5.60 -11.67
N GLY A 379 14.14 5.32 -11.60
CA GLY A 379 14.83 4.41 -12.49
C GLY A 379 16.33 4.48 -12.29
N ALA A 380 17.09 4.15 -13.32
CA ALA A 380 18.54 4.28 -13.30
C ALA A 380 19.06 4.79 -14.65
N VAL A 381 20.23 5.41 -14.60
CA VAL A 381 20.98 5.83 -15.78
C VAL A 381 22.22 4.95 -15.91
N ASP A 382 22.46 4.47 -17.12
CA ASP A 382 23.60 3.67 -17.49
C ASP A 382 24.55 4.51 -18.36
N GLU A 383 25.82 4.56 -17.97
CA GLU A 383 26.85 5.36 -18.65
C GLU A 383 26.96 5.00 -20.13
N ARG A 384 26.99 3.70 -20.45
CA ARG A 384 27.16 3.23 -21.83
C ARG A 384 25.97 3.64 -22.70
N ALA A 385 24.75 3.42 -22.22
CA ALA A 385 23.53 3.81 -22.92
C ALA A 385 23.47 5.34 -23.12
N LEU A 386 23.80 6.12 -22.09
CA LEU A 386 23.79 7.58 -22.15
C LEU A 386 24.84 8.10 -23.15
N LEU A 387 26.05 7.55 -23.14
CA LEU A 387 27.10 7.89 -24.09
C LEU A 387 26.68 7.54 -25.53
N GLU A 388 26.08 6.37 -25.77
CA GLU A 388 25.57 5.99 -27.08
C GLU A 388 24.54 7.00 -27.64
N GLN A 389 23.63 7.49 -26.79
CA GLN A 389 22.66 8.52 -27.16
C GLN A 389 23.35 9.86 -27.49
N VAL A 390 24.38 10.25 -26.74
CA VAL A 390 25.14 11.49 -27.01
C VAL A 390 25.91 11.39 -28.32
N PHE A 391 26.63 10.28 -28.54
CA PHE A 391 27.47 10.10 -29.74
C PHE A 391 26.67 9.86 -31.02
N SER A 392 25.46 9.29 -30.91
CA SER A 392 24.52 9.18 -32.04
C SER A 392 23.82 10.51 -32.37
N GLY A 393 23.94 11.52 -31.50
CA GLY A 393 23.28 12.82 -31.65
C GLY A 393 21.81 12.85 -31.19
N ALA A 394 21.32 11.76 -30.58
CA ALA A 394 19.98 11.66 -30.03
C ALA A 394 19.81 12.40 -28.68
N ALA A 395 20.92 12.68 -27.99
CA ALA A 395 20.96 13.47 -26.76
C ALA A 395 21.97 14.62 -26.84
N GLN A 396 21.64 15.77 -26.25
CA GLN A 396 22.56 16.88 -26.05
C GLN A 396 23.07 16.91 -24.60
N MET A 397 24.26 17.47 -24.38
CA MET A 397 24.85 17.61 -23.04
C MET A 397 24.00 18.45 -22.08
N THR A 398 23.12 19.30 -22.61
CA THR A 398 22.21 20.17 -21.84
C THR A 398 20.81 19.59 -21.69
N ASP A 399 20.51 18.44 -22.31
CA ASP A 399 19.20 17.81 -22.13
C ASP A 399 19.04 17.33 -20.68
N PRO A 400 17.84 17.43 -20.10
CA PRO A 400 17.53 16.84 -18.80
C PRO A 400 17.52 15.31 -18.91
N VAL A 401 18.01 14.64 -17.88
CA VAL A 401 18.15 13.18 -17.88
C VAL A 401 16.81 12.45 -17.81
N ALA A 402 15.72 13.14 -17.43
CA ALA A 402 14.35 12.59 -17.43
C ALA A 402 13.97 11.82 -18.72
N LYS A 403 14.52 12.21 -19.87
CA LYS A 403 14.27 11.57 -21.17
C LYS A 403 15.03 10.26 -21.38
N PHE A 404 16.05 9.99 -20.57
CA PHE A 404 17.02 8.90 -20.73
C PHE A 404 17.04 7.96 -19.53
N ILE A 405 16.06 8.08 -18.63
CA ILE A 405 15.91 7.18 -17.49
C ILE A 405 15.55 5.78 -18.01
N GLY A 406 16.40 4.81 -17.69
CA GLY A 406 16.18 3.39 -17.98
C GLY A 406 15.45 2.68 -16.86
N ALA A 407 15.46 1.34 -16.92
CA ALA A 407 14.87 0.51 -15.87
C ALA A 407 15.56 0.75 -14.51
N PRO A 408 14.83 0.67 -13.38
CA PRO A 408 15.43 0.70 -12.06
C PRO A 408 16.48 -0.40 -11.87
N LEU A 409 17.47 -0.14 -11.02
CA LEU A 409 18.46 -1.16 -10.62
C LEU A 409 17.76 -2.34 -9.94
N ALA A 410 18.29 -3.54 -10.19
CA ALA A 410 17.83 -4.73 -9.47
C ALA A 410 18.09 -4.59 -7.97
N LEU A 411 17.14 -5.03 -7.15
CA LEU A 411 17.21 -4.91 -5.70
C LEU A 411 17.97 -6.07 -5.07
N VAL A 412 18.66 -5.79 -3.96
CA VAL A 412 19.17 -6.78 -3.01
C VAL A 412 19.03 -6.25 -1.59
N GLY A 413 18.59 -7.08 -0.66
CA GLY A 413 18.48 -6.70 0.74
C GLY A 413 19.82 -6.60 1.44
N LEU A 414 19.92 -5.69 2.42
CA LEU A 414 21.08 -5.53 3.29
C LEU A 414 21.48 -6.85 3.96
N ASN A 415 20.48 -7.63 4.39
CA ASN A 415 20.68 -8.85 5.17
C ASN A 415 20.76 -10.11 4.29
N GLU A 416 20.76 -9.95 2.95
CA GLU A 416 20.95 -11.07 2.04
C GLU A 416 22.41 -11.53 2.00
N PRO A 417 22.68 -12.82 1.73
CA PRO A 417 24.04 -13.32 1.57
C PRO A 417 24.76 -12.64 0.40
N VAL A 418 26.07 -12.45 0.53
CA VAL A 418 26.93 -11.94 -0.56
C VAL A 418 26.84 -12.82 -1.82
N THR A 419 26.57 -14.12 -1.68
CA THR A 419 26.34 -15.02 -2.83
C THR A 419 25.10 -14.67 -3.64
N THR A 420 24.08 -14.07 -3.01
CA THR A 420 22.87 -13.60 -3.70
C THR A 420 23.20 -12.36 -4.52
N ALA A 421 23.90 -11.39 -3.94
CA ALA A 421 24.43 -10.24 -4.67
C ALA A 421 25.31 -10.69 -5.86
N ARG A 422 26.21 -11.67 -5.65
CA ARG A 422 27.04 -12.25 -6.72
C ARG A 422 26.21 -12.77 -7.90
N ARG A 423 25.18 -13.59 -7.63
CA ARG A 423 24.31 -14.14 -8.68
C ARG A 423 23.52 -13.05 -9.41
N ALA A 424 23.04 -12.04 -8.69
CA ALA A 424 22.33 -10.93 -9.30
C ALA A 424 23.27 -10.08 -10.19
N LEU A 425 24.51 -9.87 -9.76
CA LEU A 425 25.56 -9.17 -10.51
C LEU A 425 26.07 -9.94 -11.75
N GLU A 426 25.75 -11.23 -11.92
CA GLU A 426 26.02 -11.95 -13.19
C GLU A 426 25.21 -11.38 -14.35
N LYS A 427 24.04 -10.80 -14.06
CA LYS A 427 23.10 -10.27 -15.06
C LYS A 427 22.94 -8.75 -15.03
N ASN A 428 23.40 -8.11 -13.96
CA ASN A 428 23.27 -6.67 -13.72
C ASN A 428 24.64 -6.08 -13.41
N ASP A 429 24.89 -4.83 -13.82
CA ASP A 429 26.17 -4.16 -13.57
C ASP A 429 26.24 -3.53 -12.18
N ALA A 430 25.08 -3.13 -11.64
CA ALA A 430 24.90 -2.63 -10.29
C ALA A 430 23.59 -3.15 -9.68
N LEU A 431 23.53 -3.16 -8.34
CA LEU A 431 22.33 -3.45 -7.55
C LEU A 431 22.06 -2.30 -6.60
N LEU A 432 20.78 -2.00 -6.39
CA LEU A 432 20.34 -1.10 -5.33
C LEU A 432 20.11 -1.90 -4.05
N VAL A 433 20.85 -1.57 -3.01
CA VAL A 433 20.71 -2.19 -1.70
C VAL A 433 19.58 -1.52 -0.92
N THR A 434 18.73 -2.34 -0.31
CA THR A 434 17.61 -1.88 0.50
C THR A 434 17.77 -2.31 1.96
N SER A 435 17.32 -1.44 2.87
CA SER A 435 17.20 -1.72 4.31
C SER A 435 15.84 -1.20 4.78
N ASP A 436 15.03 -2.05 5.40
CA ASP A 436 13.67 -1.68 5.86
C ASP A 436 12.83 -0.95 4.81
N GLY A 437 12.88 -1.43 3.57
CA GLY A 437 12.14 -0.87 2.43
C GLY A 437 12.73 0.43 1.85
N LYS A 438 13.86 0.91 2.38
CA LYS A 438 14.50 2.18 1.96
C LYS A 438 15.79 1.92 1.18
N PRO A 439 16.08 2.68 0.11
CA PRO A 439 17.39 2.67 -0.55
C PRO A 439 18.51 3.02 0.44
N ALA A 440 19.50 2.14 0.55
CA ALA A 440 20.61 2.29 1.48
C ALA A 440 21.93 2.58 0.74
N ALA A 441 22.22 1.81 -0.33
CA ALA A 441 23.44 1.97 -1.10
C ALA A 441 23.33 1.41 -2.51
N VAL A 442 24.33 1.65 -3.36
CA VAL A 442 24.53 0.91 -4.62
C VAL A 442 25.75 -0.01 -4.48
N VAL A 443 25.64 -1.25 -4.96
CA VAL A 443 26.75 -2.21 -5.01
C VAL A 443 27.01 -2.67 -6.44
N THR A 444 28.28 -2.75 -6.81
CA THR A 444 28.75 -3.10 -8.15
C THR A 444 29.58 -4.38 -8.13
N ARG A 445 29.93 -4.90 -9.31
CA ARG A 445 30.91 -6.00 -9.42
C ARG A 445 32.27 -5.65 -8.82
N HIS A 446 32.69 -4.39 -8.93
CA HIS A 446 33.97 -3.94 -8.39
C HIS A 446 33.98 -4.01 -6.87
N ASP A 447 32.92 -3.52 -6.23
CA ASP A 447 32.75 -3.58 -4.78
C ASP A 447 32.81 -5.03 -4.27
N LEU A 448 32.10 -5.93 -4.96
CA LEU A 448 32.11 -7.35 -4.62
C LEU A 448 33.49 -7.99 -4.78
N LEU A 449 34.21 -7.67 -5.85
CA LEU A 449 35.56 -8.19 -6.06
C LEU A 449 36.54 -7.67 -5.01
N ALA A 450 36.45 -6.40 -4.64
CA ALA A 450 37.26 -5.81 -3.57
C ALA A 450 37.00 -6.53 -2.24
N TYR A 451 35.74 -6.67 -1.84
CA TYR A 451 35.36 -7.36 -0.60
C TYR A 451 35.78 -8.84 -0.55
N LEU A 452 35.74 -9.55 -1.69
CA LEU A 452 36.18 -10.94 -1.76
C LEU A 452 37.70 -11.11 -1.80
N SER A 453 38.44 -10.02 -2.02
CA SER A 453 39.91 -10.01 -2.06
C SER A 453 40.55 -9.64 -0.71
N GLU A 454 39.74 -9.18 0.24
CA GLU A 454 40.07 -8.99 1.66
C GLU A 454 39.80 -10.26 2.48
#